data_AF-O30836-F1
#
_entry.id   AF-O30836-F1
#
_cell.length_a   1.000
_cell.length_b   1.000
_cell.length_c   1.000
_cell.angle_alpha   90.00
_cell.angle_beta   90.00
_cell.angle_gamma   90.00
#
_symmetry.space_group_name_H-M   'P 1'
#
loop_
_entity.id
_entity.type
_entity.pdbx_description
1 polymer ?
#
loop_
_entity_poly.entity_id
_entity_poly.type
_entity_poly.pdbx_seq_one_letter_code
_entity_poly.pdbx_strand_id
1 'polypeptide(L)'
;EFTDTQGVMGMHYARHDGEDEEVAVALNEQYMPRFAGDELPKSLVASAVALADKFDTLTGIFGIGQAPKGSADPFALRRAALGALRIIVEKNLPLDLEDLVKKSAALFGDKLANQNVVADVVDFMLGRFRAWYQDEGIAVDVIQAVLARRPTRPADFDARVRAVSHFRTLDSAEALAAANKRVSNILAKADAAIGEINLTVCVEQAEKALAEAVLALRTEVQPLIEQGDYTTVLDKLANLRAPVDSFFDNVMVNAEDPALRQNRLAILNTLQGLFLQVADISVLQ
;
A
#
# COMPACT_ATOMS: atom_id res chain seq x y z
N GLU A 1 2.24 33.34 -14.05
CA GLU A 1 2.11 34.07 -15.33
C GLU A 1 2.98 33.55 -16.48
N PHE A 2 3.88 32.57 -16.30
CA PHE A 2 4.57 31.93 -17.45
C PHE A 2 4.81 30.42 -17.17
N THR A 3 3.73 29.64 -17.02
CA THR A 3 3.84 28.20 -16.75
C THR A 3 4.55 27.45 -17.87
N ASP A 4 4.46 27.95 -19.10
CA ASP A 4 4.99 27.30 -20.30
C ASP A 4 6.52 27.42 -20.40
N THR A 5 7.14 28.39 -19.71
CA THR A 5 8.60 28.59 -19.66
C THR A 5 9.21 28.14 -18.34
N GLN A 6 8.41 27.57 -17.43
CA GLN A 6 8.85 27.15 -16.11
C GLN A 6 9.94 26.07 -16.24
N GLY A 7 11.11 26.34 -15.67
CA GLY A 7 12.29 25.46 -15.74
C GLY A 7 13.12 25.58 -17.02
N VAL A 8 12.52 25.97 -18.15
CA VAL A 8 13.21 26.06 -19.46
C VAL A 8 14.36 27.06 -19.43
N MET A 9 14.13 28.26 -18.87
CA MET A 9 15.19 29.29 -18.80
C MET A 9 16.35 28.87 -17.90
N GLY A 10 16.05 28.22 -16.76
CA GLY A 10 17.07 27.69 -15.85
C GLY A 10 17.97 26.65 -16.52
N MET A 11 17.39 25.74 -17.29
CA MET A 11 18.14 24.77 -18.08
C MET A 11 19.07 25.45 -19.10
N HIS A 12 18.60 26.48 -19.82
CA HIS A 12 19.43 27.19 -20.79
C HIS A 12 20.59 27.95 -20.12
N TYR A 13 20.37 28.56 -18.95
CA TYR A 13 21.43 29.20 -18.19
C TYR A 13 22.45 28.20 -17.68
N ALA A 14 22.02 27.08 -17.09
CA ALA A 14 22.94 26.03 -16.65
C ALA A 14 23.81 25.49 -17.79
N ARG A 15 23.22 25.24 -18.98
CA ARG A 15 24.00 24.86 -20.17
C ARG A 15 24.99 25.94 -20.61
N HIS A 16 24.58 27.20 -20.57
CA HIS A 16 25.45 28.33 -20.92
C HIS A 16 26.64 28.46 -19.95
N ASP A 17 26.40 28.20 -18.66
CA ASP A 17 27.41 28.30 -17.61
C ASP A 17 28.33 27.05 -17.56
N GLY A 18 28.07 26.06 -18.40
CA GLY A 18 28.90 24.85 -18.53
C GLY A 18 28.64 23.79 -17.46
N GLU A 19 27.47 23.85 -16.81
CA GLU A 19 27.02 22.80 -15.90
C GLU A 19 26.83 21.47 -16.64
N ASP A 20 26.87 20.37 -15.89
CA ASP A 20 26.59 19.04 -16.44
C ASP A 20 25.19 18.98 -17.07
N GLU A 21 25.08 18.27 -18.20
CA GLU A 21 23.84 18.20 -18.97
C GLU A 21 22.68 17.58 -18.16
N GLU A 22 22.95 16.60 -17.28
CA GLU A 22 21.91 16.05 -16.42
C GLU A 22 21.39 17.08 -15.41
N VAL A 23 22.28 17.95 -14.90
CA VAL A 23 21.89 19.04 -13.98
C VAL A 23 21.04 20.07 -14.71
N ALA A 24 21.47 20.48 -15.91
CA ALA A 24 20.70 21.44 -16.70
C ALA A 24 19.31 20.89 -17.04
N VAL A 25 19.20 19.64 -17.48
CA VAL A 25 17.91 18.99 -17.76
C VAL A 25 17.04 18.88 -16.51
N ALA A 26 17.64 18.54 -15.35
CA ALA A 26 16.92 18.46 -14.08
C ALA A 26 16.28 19.80 -13.67
N LEU A 27 16.89 20.95 -13.97
CA LEU A 27 16.30 22.26 -13.69
C LEU A 27 15.01 22.53 -14.46
N ASN A 28 14.87 21.94 -15.66
CA ASN A 28 13.62 21.96 -16.41
C ASN A 28 12.64 20.93 -15.85
N GLU A 29 13.08 19.68 -15.74
CA GLU A 29 12.22 18.54 -15.43
C GLU A 29 11.78 18.47 -13.96
N GLN A 30 12.37 19.24 -13.03
CA GLN A 30 11.96 19.25 -11.61
C GLN A 30 10.46 19.59 -11.40
N TYR A 31 9.87 20.36 -12.30
CA TYR A 31 8.45 20.74 -12.25
C TYR A 31 7.53 19.64 -12.77
N MET A 32 8.06 18.58 -13.39
CA MET A 32 7.28 17.46 -13.88
C MET A 32 6.85 16.52 -12.72
N PRO A 33 5.71 15.80 -12.88
CA PRO A 33 4.66 16.09 -13.86
C PRO A 33 3.91 17.39 -13.48
N ARG A 34 3.66 18.27 -14.46
CA ARG A 34 3.05 19.61 -14.26
C ARG A 34 1.53 19.58 -14.18
N PHE A 35 0.93 18.53 -14.73
CA PHE A 35 -0.51 18.26 -14.70
C PHE A 35 -0.78 16.75 -14.77
N ALA A 36 -2.04 16.34 -14.58
CA ALA A 36 -2.43 14.94 -14.64
C ALA A 36 -2.21 14.37 -16.06
N GLY A 37 -1.44 13.29 -16.17
CA GLY A 37 -1.07 12.70 -17.46
C GLY A 37 0.15 13.33 -18.15
N ASP A 38 0.81 14.32 -17.56
CA ASP A 38 2.09 14.84 -18.07
C ASP A 38 3.21 13.77 -17.99
N GLU A 39 4.26 13.96 -18.77
CA GLU A 39 5.47 13.15 -18.72
C GLU A 39 6.14 13.24 -17.35
N LEU A 40 6.91 12.21 -17.00
CA LEU A 40 7.74 12.19 -15.80
C LEU A 40 9.17 12.65 -16.13
N PRO A 41 9.92 13.16 -15.13
CA PRO A 41 11.34 13.43 -15.29
C PRO A 41 12.06 12.20 -15.85
N LYS A 42 13.00 12.37 -16.77
CA LYS A 42 13.64 11.27 -17.48
C LYS A 42 14.70 10.60 -16.62
N SER A 43 15.64 11.38 -16.11
CA SER A 43 16.76 10.88 -15.31
C SER A 43 16.41 10.72 -13.82
N LEU A 44 17.23 9.94 -13.09
CA LEU A 44 17.13 9.85 -11.64
C LEU A 44 17.50 11.16 -10.95
N VAL A 45 18.43 11.93 -11.51
CA VAL A 45 18.79 13.27 -11.01
C VAL A 45 17.58 14.20 -11.08
N ALA A 46 16.91 14.26 -12.23
CA ALA A 46 15.71 15.07 -12.40
C ALA A 46 14.56 14.60 -11.49
N SER A 47 14.39 13.28 -11.34
CA SER A 47 13.40 12.70 -10.42
C SER A 47 13.68 13.07 -8.97
N ALA A 48 14.95 13.05 -8.53
CA ALA A 48 15.33 13.40 -7.18
C ALA A 48 15.01 14.86 -6.84
N VAL A 49 15.33 15.80 -7.74
CA VAL A 49 15.00 17.22 -7.55
C VAL A 49 13.48 17.43 -7.58
N ALA A 50 12.78 16.80 -8.52
CA ALA A 50 11.32 16.87 -8.61
C ALA A 50 10.60 16.36 -7.36
N LEU A 51 11.11 15.29 -6.75
CA LEU A 51 10.59 14.75 -5.49
C LEU A 51 10.94 15.67 -4.32
N ALA A 52 12.18 16.15 -4.22
CA ALA A 52 12.61 17.05 -3.16
C ALA A 52 11.73 18.31 -3.07
N ASP A 53 11.47 18.97 -4.20
CA ASP A 53 10.60 20.16 -4.28
C ASP A 53 9.15 19.86 -3.80
N LYS A 54 8.59 18.72 -4.24
CA LYS A 54 7.22 18.32 -3.87
C LYS A 54 7.11 17.96 -2.39
N PHE A 55 8.08 17.22 -1.84
CA PHE A 55 8.08 16.85 -0.41
C PHE A 55 8.42 18.04 0.49
N ASP A 56 9.27 18.97 0.07
CA ASP A 56 9.51 20.23 0.78
C ASP A 56 8.23 21.05 0.87
N THR A 57 7.55 21.25 -0.26
CA THR A 57 6.27 21.99 -0.33
C THR A 57 5.18 21.32 0.50
N LEU A 58 4.97 20.01 0.34
CA LEU A 58 3.96 19.26 1.10
C LEU A 58 4.22 19.37 2.61
N THR A 59 5.45 19.13 3.04
CA THR A 59 5.82 19.14 4.46
C THR A 59 5.75 20.54 5.04
N GLY A 60 6.27 21.55 4.35
CA GLY A 60 6.23 22.93 4.78
C GLY A 60 4.80 23.44 4.95
N ILE A 61 3.94 23.26 3.94
CA ILE A 61 2.56 23.77 3.96
C ILE A 61 1.69 23.06 5.01
N PHE A 62 1.79 21.73 5.14
CA PHE A 62 1.11 21.01 6.23
C PHE A 62 1.68 21.39 7.60
N GLY A 63 3.00 21.60 7.68
CA GLY A 63 3.71 21.95 8.91
C GLY A 63 3.33 23.31 9.48
N ILE A 64 2.95 24.27 8.63
CA ILE A 64 2.42 25.57 9.06
C ILE A 64 0.89 25.62 9.17
N GLY A 65 0.21 24.47 9.08
CA GLY A 65 -1.25 24.37 9.25
C GLY A 65 -2.08 24.88 8.08
N GLN A 66 -1.50 24.95 6.87
CA GLN A 66 -2.13 25.47 5.65
C GLN A 66 -2.54 24.34 4.69
N ALA A 67 -2.82 23.15 5.23
CA ALA A 67 -3.30 22.00 4.45
C ALA A 67 -4.63 22.31 3.72
N PRO A 68 -4.93 21.64 2.60
CA PRO A 68 -6.14 21.90 1.81
C PRO A 68 -7.40 21.61 2.62
N LYS A 69 -8.41 22.50 2.53
CA LYS A 69 -9.71 22.34 3.21
C LYS A 69 -10.83 22.26 2.18
N GLY A 70 -11.64 21.20 2.25
CA GLY A 70 -12.74 20.98 1.30
C GLY A 70 -12.22 20.87 -0.14
N SER A 71 -12.85 21.57 -1.09
CA SER A 71 -12.40 21.59 -2.48
C SER A 71 -11.21 22.53 -2.73
N ALA A 72 -10.94 23.50 -1.85
CA ALA A 72 -9.88 24.47 -2.04
C ALA A 72 -8.48 23.86 -1.85
N ASP A 73 -7.58 24.12 -2.79
CA ASP A 73 -6.17 23.72 -2.74
C ASP A 73 -5.28 24.84 -3.33
N PRO A 74 -5.11 25.96 -2.59
CA PRO A 74 -4.44 27.17 -3.11
C PRO A 74 -2.96 26.95 -3.42
N PHE A 75 -2.32 25.94 -2.80
CA PHE A 75 -0.91 25.60 -2.98
C PHE A 75 -0.71 24.39 -3.91
N ALA A 76 -1.77 23.92 -4.58
CA ALA A 76 -1.74 22.77 -5.49
C ALA A 76 -1.14 21.49 -4.89
N LEU A 77 -1.36 21.25 -3.59
CA LEU A 77 -0.80 20.12 -2.86
C LEU A 77 -1.31 18.77 -3.37
N ARG A 78 -2.57 18.69 -3.84
CA ARG A 78 -3.11 17.46 -4.44
C ARG A 78 -2.34 17.07 -5.69
N ARG A 79 -1.96 18.08 -6.49
CA ARG A 79 -1.17 17.90 -7.71
C ARG A 79 0.26 17.50 -7.39
N ALA A 80 0.89 18.17 -6.42
CA ALA A 80 2.22 17.83 -5.94
C ALA A 80 2.27 16.40 -5.40
N ALA A 81 1.31 16.01 -4.56
CA ALA A 81 1.21 14.66 -4.02
C ALA A 81 1.04 13.62 -5.13
N LEU A 82 0.10 13.80 -6.06
CA LEU A 82 -0.08 12.88 -7.17
C LEU A 82 1.17 12.78 -8.06
N GLY A 83 1.80 13.91 -8.35
CA GLY A 83 3.04 13.94 -9.14
C GLY A 83 4.20 13.19 -8.47
N ALA A 84 4.36 13.34 -7.16
CA ALA A 84 5.36 12.60 -6.40
C ALA A 84 5.08 11.08 -6.41
N LEU A 85 3.82 10.69 -6.18
CA LEU A 85 3.41 9.29 -6.23
C LEU A 85 3.65 8.66 -7.60
N ARG A 86 3.29 9.36 -8.68
CA ARG A 86 3.55 8.91 -10.06
C ARG A 86 5.03 8.69 -10.32
N ILE A 87 5.89 9.63 -9.93
CA ILE A 87 7.36 9.48 -10.09
C ILE A 87 7.84 8.21 -9.37
N ILE A 88 7.41 7.97 -8.12
CA ILE A 88 7.88 6.83 -7.34
C ILE A 88 7.35 5.52 -7.91
N VAL A 89 6.07 5.44 -8.26
CA VAL A 89 5.42 4.22 -8.75
C VAL A 89 5.86 3.88 -10.17
N GLU A 90 5.74 4.80 -11.13
CA GLU A 90 6.01 4.52 -12.54
C GLU A 90 7.49 4.28 -12.82
N LYS A 91 8.39 4.79 -11.96
CA LYS A 91 9.83 4.46 -12.01
C LYS A 91 10.24 3.34 -11.03
N ASN A 92 9.29 2.75 -10.32
CA ASN A 92 9.52 1.69 -9.34
C ASN A 92 10.65 2.01 -8.34
N LEU A 93 10.62 3.23 -7.78
CA LEU A 93 11.65 3.68 -6.84
C LEU A 93 11.41 3.07 -5.45
N PRO A 94 12.45 2.55 -4.76
CA PRO A 94 12.31 1.84 -3.49
C PRO A 94 12.16 2.78 -2.29
N LEU A 95 11.37 3.85 -2.43
CA LEU A 95 11.23 4.93 -1.45
C LEU A 95 10.02 4.73 -0.52
N ASP A 96 10.17 5.19 0.72
CA ASP A 96 9.11 5.22 1.74
C ASP A 96 8.65 6.66 2.01
N LEU A 97 7.33 6.88 2.03
CA LEU A 97 6.76 8.21 2.25
C LEU A 97 7.06 8.75 3.65
N GLU A 98 7.04 7.91 4.70
CA GLU A 98 7.36 8.38 6.04
C GLU A 98 8.82 8.82 6.12
N ASP A 99 9.75 8.07 5.53
CA ASP A 99 11.17 8.42 5.55
C ASP A 99 11.43 9.75 4.82
N LEU A 100 10.82 9.95 3.64
CA LEU A 100 10.94 11.18 2.87
C LEU A 100 10.36 12.38 3.63
N VAL A 101 9.17 12.23 4.22
CA VAL A 101 8.53 13.32 4.97
C VAL A 101 9.26 13.62 6.27
N LYS A 102 9.73 12.60 7.01
CA LYS A 102 10.58 12.78 8.21
C LYS A 102 11.86 13.54 7.85
N LYS A 103 12.49 13.19 6.74
CA LYS A 103 13.70 13.87 6.25
C LYS A 103 13.41 15.33 5.93
N SER A 104 12.33 15.61 5.19
CA SER A 104 11.90 16.97 4.87
C SER A 104 11.60 17.78 6.13
N ALA A 105 10.83 17.21 7.08
CA ALA A 105 10.45 17.89 8.32
C ALA A 105 11.68 18.27 9.17
N ALA A 106 12.68 17.38 9.23
CA ALA A 106 13.94 17.66 9.93
C ALA A 106 14.70 18.86 9.34
N LEU A 107 14.60 19.13 8.04
CA LEU A 107 15.26 20.28 7.39
C LEU A 107 14.60 21.61 7.73
N PHE A 108 13.31 21.61 8.11
CA PHE A 108 12.62 22.81 8.58
C PHE A 108 12.95 23.18 10.04
N GLY A 109 13.49 22.25 10.83
CA GLY A 109 13.83 22.48 12.24
C GLY A 109 12.60 22.83 13.08
N ASP A 110 12.66 23.96 13.79
CA ASP A 110 11.61 24.46 14.69
C ASP A 110 10.52 25.29 14.00
N LYS A 111 10.56 25.42 12.66
CA LYS A 111 9.62 26.23 11.90
C LYS A 111 8.22 25.62 11.75
N LEU A 112 8.07 24.32 12.00
CA LEU A 112 6.80 23.61 11.83
C LEU A 112 5.99 23.65 13.13
N ALA A 113 4.80 24.23 13.07
CA ALA A 113 3.88 24.30 14.21
C ALA A 113 3.09 23.00 14.40
N ASN A 114 2.82 22.27 13.31
CA ASN A 114 2.09 21.01 13.33
C ASN A 114 3.00 19.83 13.75
N GLN A 115 2.77 19.32 14.97
CA GLN A 115 3.51 18.17 15.51
C GLN A 115 3.20 16.85 14.80
N ASN A 116 2.07 16.75 14.10
CA ASN A 116 1.63 15.55 13.39
C ASN A 116 1.93 15.62 11.88
N VAL A 117 2.77 16.57 11.44
CA VAL A 117 3.02 16.84 10.01
C VAL A 117 3.37 15.58 9.21
N VAL A 118 4.15 14.65 9.79
CA VAL A 118 4.53 13.41 9.11
C VAL A 118 3.30 12.55 8.82
N ALA A 119 2.47 12.29 9.83
CA ALA A 119 1.27 11.48 9.68
C ALA A 119 0.27 12.14 8.71
N ASP A 120 0.05 13.45 8.87
CA ASP A 120 -0.90 14.19 8.05
C ASP A 120 -0.53 14.21 6.56
N VAL A 121 0.75 14.40 6.23
CA VAL A 121 1.23 14.37 4.83
C VAL A 121 1.11 12.96 4.26
N VAL A 122 1.53 11.93 5.01
CA VAL A 122 1.44 10.54 4.57
C VAL A 122 -0.02 10.14 4.34
N ASP A 123 -0.94 10.47 5.26
CA ASP A 123 -2.38 10.26 5.10
C ASP A 123 -2.93 10.96 3.87
N PHE A 124 -2.54 12.21 3.67
CA PHE A 124 -2.96 12.98 2.51
C PHE A 124 -2.51 12.35 1.19
N MET A 125 -1.26 11.86 1.13
CA MET A 125 -0.69 11.19 -0.03
C MET A 125 -1.34 9.83 -0.28
N LEU A 126 -1.45 8.96 0.73
CA LEU A 126 -2.14 7.66 0.61
C LEU A 126 -3.58 7.83 0.13
N GLY A 127 -4.27 8.88 0.61
CA GLY A 127 -5.61 9.22 0.15
C GLY A 127 -5.71 9.63 -1.33
N ARG A 128 -4.59 9.90 -2.03
CA ARG A 128 -4.59 10.20 -3.47
C ARG A 128 -4.66 8.94 -4.33
N PHE A 129 -4.16 7.80 -3.85
CA PHE A 129 -4.20 6.53 -4.58
C PHE A 129 -5.61 6.14 -4.97
N ARG A 130 -6.60 6.40 -4.10
CA ARG A 130 -8.00 6.11 -4.40
C ARG A 130 -8.46 6.73 -5.71
N ALA A 131 -8.31 8.05 -5.86
CA ALA A 131 -8.76 8.73 -7.08
C ALA A 131 -7.97 8.25 -8.30
N TRP A 132 -6.65 8.14 -8.16
CA TRP A 132 -5.78 7.72 -9.27
C TRP A 132 -6.12 6.33 -9.80
N TYR A 133 -6.17 5.31 -8.93
CA TYR A 133 -6.48 3.95 -9.39
C TYR A 133 -7.92 3.78 -9.85
N GLN A 134 -8.87 4.55 -9.31
CA GLN A 134 -10.23 4.57 -9.85
C GLN A 134 -10.27 5.12 -11.29
N ASP A 135 -9.49 6.16 -11.59
CA ASP A 135 -9.39 6.71 -12.95
C ASP A 135 -8.72 5.70 -13.92
N GLU A 136 -7.85 4.81 -13.42
CA GLU A 136 -7.31 3.67 -14.17
C GLU A 136 -8.28 2.47 -14.31
N GLY A 137 -9.47 2.56 -13.71
CA GLY A 137 -10.49 1.50 -13.77
C GLY A 137 -10.33 0.39 -12.74
N ILE A 138 -9.46 0.54 -11.74
CA ILE A 138 -9.37 -0.40 -10.62
C ILE A 138 -10.61 -0.26 -9.73
N ALA A 139 -11.17 -1.39 -9.33
CA ALA A 139 -12.34 -1.43 -8.48
C ALA A 139 -12.08 -0.82 -7.08
N VAL A 140 -13.10 -0.15 -6.54
CA VAL A 140 -12.97 0.61 -5.30
C VAL A 140 -12.60 -0.28 -4.11
N ASP A 141 -13.20 -1.47 -4.04
CA ASP A 141 -12.97 -2.47 -3.01
C ASP A 141 -11.54 -3.02 -3.04
N VAL A 142 -10.94 -3.22 -4.22
CA VAL A 142 -9.52 -3.57 -4.39
C VAL A 142 -8.62 -2.49 -3.76
N ILE A 143 -8.90 -1.22 -4.06
CA ILE A 143 -8.11 -0.11 -3.51
C ILE A 143 -8.28 -0.01 -1.99
N GLN A 144 -9.50 -0.22 -1.47
CA GLN A 144 -9.75 -0.23 -0.02
C GLN A 144 -9.05 -1.40 0.67
N ALA A 145 -9.03 -2.59 0.07
CA ALA A 145 -8.36 -3.77 0.62
C ALA A 145 -6.85 -3.53 0.83
N VAL A 146 -6.20 -2.82 -0.10
CA VAL A 146 -4.78 -2.44 0.03
C VAL A 146 -4.60 -1.27 1.01
N LEU A 147 -5.44 -0.23 0.94
CA LEU A 147 -5.39 0.90 1.88
C LEU A 147 -5.57 0.49 3.34
N ALA A 148 -6.36 -0.55 3.61
CA ALA A 148 -6.53 -1.11 4.96
C ALA A 148 -5.22 -1.64 5.56
N ARG A 149 -4.23 -2.00 4.71
CA ARG A 149 -2.88 -2.38 5.14
C ARG A 149 -1.91 -1.20 5.26
N ARG A 150 -2.31 -0.03 4.76
CA ARG A 150 -1.58 1.23 4.81
C ARG A 150 -0.09 1.12 4.39
N PRO A 151 0.25 0.49 3.24
CA PRO A 151 1.65 0.44 2.81
C PRO A 151 2.13 1.84 2.43
N THR A 152 3.22 2.28 3.07
CA THR A 152 3.80 3.63 2.94
C THR A 152 4.82 3.75 1.82
N ARG A 153 5.18 2.64 1.17
CA ARG A 153 6.05 2.60 -0.02
C ARG A 153 5.19 2.60 -1.28
N PRO A 154 5.16 3.68 -2.09
CA PRO A 154 4.24 3.79 -3.22
C PRO A 154 4.37 2.66 -4.25
N ALA A 155 5.59 2.25 -4.58
CA ALA A 155 5.81 1.14 -5.51
C ALA A 155 5.27 -0.20 -4.98
N ASP A 156 5.39 -0.43 -3.66
CA ASP A 156 4.81 -1.60 -2.98
C ASP A 156 3.27 -1.56 -2.98
N PHE A 157 2.70 -0.36 -2.78
CA PHE A 157 1.26 -0.14 -2.89
C PHE A 157 0.75 -0.54 -4.28
N ASP A 158 1.43 -0.12 -5.36
CA ASP A 158 1.05 -0.50 -6.73
C ASP A 158 1.11 -2.02 -6.93
N ALA A 159 2.21 -2.67 -6.52
CA ALA A 159 2.37 -4.12 -6.63
C ALA A 159 1.20 -4.87 -5.94
N ARG A 160 0.78 -4.43 -4.74
CA ARG A 160 -0.37 -4.99 -4.03
C ARG A 160 -1.68 -4.74 -4.77
N VAL A 161 -1.92 -3.54 -5.29
CA VAL A 161 -3.14 -3.23 -6.05
C VAL A 161 -3.24 -4.10 -7.29
N ARG A 162 -2.17 -4.26 -8.07
CA ARG A 162 -2.15 -5.10 -9.26
C ARG A 162 -2.39 -6.58 -8.89
N ALA A 163 -1.76 -7.07 -7.83
CA ALA A 163 -1.95 -8.43 -7.35
C ALA A 163 -3.39 -8.70 -6.88
N VAL A 164 -3.99 -7.81 -6.10
CA VAL A 164 -5.39 -7.96 -5.64
C VAL A 164 -6.37 -7.84 -6.81
N SER A 165 -6.09 -6.95 -7.76
CA SER A 165 -6.86 -6.85 -8.99
C SER A 165 -6.79 -8.13 -9.82
N HIS A 166 -5.62 -8.79 -9.89
CA HIS A 166 -5.49 -10.10 -10.52
C HIS A 166 -6.26 -11.17 -9.76
N PHE A 167 -6.04 -11.28 -8.44
CA PHE A 167 -6.73 -12.25 -7.58
C PHE A 167 -8.25 -12.19 -7.75
N ARG A 168 -8.83 -11.00 -7.88
CA ARG A 168 -10.28 -10.81 -8.09
C ARG A 168 -10.82 -11.47 -9.37
N THR A 169 -9.95 -11.76 -10.35
CA THR A 169 -10.32 -12.45 -11.59
C THR A 169 -10.34 -13.98 -11.45
N LEU A 170 -9.83 -14.52 -10.35
CA LEU A 170 -9.79 -15.96 -10.11
C LEU A 170 -11.15 -16.48 -9.62
N ASP A 171 -11.51 -17.69 -10.07
CA ASP A 171 -12.77 -18.35 -9.70
C ASP A 171 -12.93 -18.57 -8.18
N SER A 172 -11.84 -18.59 -7.42
CA SER A 172 -11.81 -18.73 -5.96
C SER A 172 -11.97 -17.44 -5.18
N ALA A 173 -11.90 -16.28 -5.85
CA ALA A 173 -11.77 -14.99 -5.18
C ALA A 173 -12.96 -14.66 -4.29
N GLU A 174 -14.18 -14.78 -4.84
CA GLU A 174 -15.42 -14.46 -4.13
C GLU A 174 -15.59 -15.36 -2.88
N ALA A 175 -15.37 -16.66 -3.04
CA ALA A 175 -15.46 -17.63 -1.95
C ALA A 175 -14.44 -17.32 -0.84
N LEU A 176 -13.19 -17.03 -1.20
CA LEU A 176 -12.14 -16.71 -0.24
C LEU A 176 -12.32 -15.35 0.44
N ALA A 177 -12.82 -14.34 -0.27
CA ALA A 177 -13.17 -13.04 0.31
C ALA A 177 -14.30 -13.19 1.33
N ALA A 178 -15.37 -13.91 0.99
CA ALA A 178 -16.48 -14.20 1.89
C ALA A 178 -16.02 -15.00 3.12
N ALA A 179 -15.18 -16.01 2.92
CA ALA A 179 -14.59 -16.78 4.00
C ALA A 179 -13.72 -15.89 4.91
N ASN A 180 -12.87 -15.03 4.35
CA ASN A 180 -12.05 -14.11 5.16
C ASN A 180 -12.90 -13.10 5.93
N LYS A 181 -14.02 -12.61 5.37
CA LYS A 181 -14.97 -11.77 6.09
C LYS A 181 -15.62 -12.51 7.26
N ARG A 182 -15.99 -13.78 7.07
CA ARG A 182 -16.47 -14.63 8.16
C ARG A 182 -15.39 -14.80 9.23
N VAL A 183 -14.14 -15.06 8.83
CA VAL A 183 -12.99 -15.16 9.74
C VAL A 183 -12.80 -13.88 10.53
N SER A 184 -12.72 -12.71 9.88
CA SER A 184 -12.58 -11.41 10.55
C SER A 184 -13.64 -11.20 11.63
N ASN A 185 -14.91 -11.54 11.34
CA ASN A 185 -16.01 -11.41 12.30
C ASN A 185 -15.94 -12.42 13.46
N ILE A 186 -15.40 -13.62 13.24
CA ILE A 186 -15.17 -14.62 14.28
C ILE A 186 -14.03 -14.14 15.20
N LEU A 187 -12.91 -13.72 14.62
CA LEU A 187 -11.72 -13.29 15.35
C LEU A 187 -11.97 -12.02 16.16
N ALA A 188 -12.79 -11.09 15.66
CA ALA A 188 -13.18 -9.88 16.39
C ALA A 188 -13.95 -10.15 17.70
N LYS A 189 -14.48 -11.37 17.89
CA LYS A 189 -15.19 -11.80 19.09
C LYS A 189 -14.34 -12.67 20.02
N ALA A 190 -13.07 -12.89 19.70
CA ALA A 190 -12.18 -13.66 20.55
C ALA A 190 -11.79 -12.82 21.78
N ASP A 191 -12.20 -13.25 22.97
CA ASP A 191 -11.95 -12.53 24.23
C ASP A 191 -10.52 -12.70 24.77
N ALA A 192 -9.72 -13.58 24.16
CA ALA A 192 -8.38 -13.93 24.60
C ALA A 192 -7.37 -13.81 23.46
N ALA A 193 -6.10 -13.61 23.83
CA ALA A 193 -5.00 -13.69 22.88
C ALA A 193 -5.02 -15.06 22.17
N ILE A 194 -4.89 -15.02 20.86
CA ILE A 194 -4.89 -16.20 20.01
C ILE A 194 -3.46 -16.73 19.95
N GLY A 195 -3.29 -18.01 20.29
CA GLY A 195 -2.00 -18.69 20.26
C GLY A 195 -1.58 -19.16 18.87
N GLU A 196 -0.57 -20.02 18.83
CA GLU A 196 -0.16 -20.72 17.60
C GLU A 196 -0.96 -22.00 17.36
N ILE A 197 -0.98 -22.44 16.10
CA ILE A 197 -1.61 -23.70 15.69
C ILE A 197 -0.86 -24.86 16.36
N ASN A 198 -1.60 -25.73 17.04
CA ASN A 198 -1.12 -27.00 17.55
C ASN A 198 -1.80 -28.17 16.81
N LEU A 199 -1.06 -28.81 15.91
CA LEU A 199 -1.54 -29.95 15.11
C LEU A 199 -1.98 -31.15 15.96
N THR A 200 -1.47 -31.32 17.19
CA THR A 200 -1.87 -32.44 18.06
C THR A 200 -3.24 -32.24 18.72
N VAL A 201 -3.77 -31.01 18.68
CA VAL A 201 -5.10 -30.67 19.21
C VAL A 201 -6.18 -30.82 18.14
N CYS A 202 -5.81 -30.87 16.86
CA CYS A 202 -6.75 -31.10 15.76
C CYS A 202 -7.40 -32.48 15.89
N VAL A 203 -8.73 -32.51 15.86
CA VAL A 203 -9.56 -33.72 15.94
C VAL A 203 -10.12 -34.07 14.56
N GLU A 204 -10.74 -33.09 13.91
CA GLU A 204 -11.39 -33.29 12.62
C GLU A 204 -10.38 -33.32 11.47
N GLN A 205 -10.64 -34.14 10.45
CA GLN A 205 -9.76 -34.19 9.28
C GLN A 205 -9.71 -32.85 8.54
N ALA A 206 -10.83 -32.11 8.51
CA ALA A 206 -10.92 -30.81 7.84
C ALA A 206 -10.08 -29.72 8.54
N GLU A 207 -10.06 -29.67 9.88
CA GLU A 207 -9.19 -28.71 10.60
C GLU A 207 -7.73 -29.07 10.51
N LYS A 208 -7.39 -30.37 10.52
CA LYS A 208 -6.01 -30.80 10.30
C LYS A 208 -5.53 -30.43 8.90
N ALA A 209 -6.33 -30.66 7.87
CA ALA A 209 -6.00 -30.33 6.50
C ALA A 209 -5.78 -28.82 6.32
N LEU A 210 -6.68 -27.98 6.86
CA LEU A 210 -6.49 -26.53 6.78
C LEU A 210 -5.27 -26.06 7.58
N ALA A 211 -5.07 -26.59 8.79
CA ALA A 211 -3.91 -26.27 9.63
C ALA A 211 -2.58 -26.57 8.91
N GLU A 212 -2.43 -27.77 8.34
CA GLU A 212 -1.23 -28.15 7.59
C GLU A 212 -1.04 -27.26 6.36
N ALA A 213 -2.11 -26.97 5.62
CA ALA A 213 -2.05 -26.13 4.43
C ALA A 213 -1.60 -24.69 4.73
N VAL A 214 -2.16 -24.04 5.76
CA VAL A 214 -1.77 -22.66 6.11
C VAL A 214 -0.36 -22.59 6.69
N LEU A 215 0.08 -23.61 7.43
CA LEU A 215 1.46 -23.69 7.95
C LEU A 215 2.48 -23.86 6.83
N ALA A 216 2.18 -24.72 5.85
CA ALA A 216 3.02 -24.92 4.67
C ALA A 216 3.10 -23.64 3.82
N LEU A 217 1.95 -23.06 3.49
CA LEU A 217 1.89 -21.84 2.68
C LEU A 217 2.60 -20.68 3.35
N ARG A 218 2.48 -20.51 4.68
CA ARG A 218 3.23 -19.49 5.42
C ARG A 218 4.73 -19.54 5.17
N THR A 219 5.30 -20.75 5.07
CA THR A 219 6.73 -20.93 4.78
C THR A 219 7.04 -20.69 3.31
N GLU A 220 6.16 -21.15 2.42
CA GLU A 220 6.33 -21.05 0.97
C GLU A 220 6.21 -19.61 0.45
N VAL A 221 5.29 -18.81 0.99
CA VAL A 221 5.02 -17.46 0.48
C VAL A 221 5.95 -16.40 1.05
N GLN A 222 6.62 -16.66 2.18
CA GLN A 222 7.50 -15.68 2.84
C GLN A 222 8.57 -15.08 1.91
N PRO A 223 9.37 -15.85 1.15
CA PRO A 223 10.36 -15.27 0.24
C PRO A 223 9.72 -14.48 -0.91
N LEU A 224 8.50 -14.83 -1.33
CA LEU A 224 7.78 -14.10 -2.38
C LEU A 224 7.28 -12.74 -1.86
N ILE A 225 6.84 -12.69 -0.61
CA ILE A 225 6.43 -11.46 0.08
C ILE A 225 7.62 -10.50 0.23
N GLU A 226 8.80 -11.02 0.60
CA GLU A 226 10.03 -10.22 0.71
C GLU A 226 10.48 -9.65 -0.64
N GLN A 227 10.16 -10.33 -1.74
CA GLN A 227 10.43 -9.88 -3.11
C GLN A 227 9.35 -8.97 -3.69
N GLY A 228 8.20 -8.82 -3.01
CA GLY A 228 7.05 -8.07 -3.51
C GLY A 228 6.26 -8.78 -4.61
N ASP A 229 6.45 -10.09 -4.80
CA ASP A 229 5.70 -10.91 -5.78
C ASP A 229 4.34 -11.32 -5.22
N TYR A 230 3.50 -10.32 -4.98
CA TYR A 230 2.19 -10.50 -4.36
C TYR A 230 1.19 -11.25 -5.24
N THR A 231 1.37 -11.22 -6.57
CA THR A 231 0.53 -11.97 -7.51
C THR A 231 0.70 -13.47 -7.26
N THR A 232 1.95 -13.97 -7.27
CA THR A 232 2.21 -15.38 -7.00
C THR A 232 1.80 -15.78 -5.59
N VAL A 233 1.94 -14.89 -4.60
CA VAL A 233 1.43 -15.13 -3.24
C VAL A 233 -0.08 -15.36 -3.25
N LEU A 234 -0.86 -14.47 -3.87
CA LEU A 234 -2.31 -14.60 -3.91
C LEU A 234 -2.77 -15.80 -4.75
N ASP A 235 -2.06 -16.16 -5.82
CA ASP A 235 -2.34 -17.38 -6.60
C ASP A 235 -2.13 -18.65 -5.78
N LYS A 236 -1.08 -18.68 -4.94
CA LYS A 236 -0.87 -19.80 -4.01
C LYS A 236 -1.96 -19.87 -2.95
N LEU A 237 -2.32 -18.73 -2.37
CA LEU A 237 -3.41 -18.64 -1.38
C LEU A 237 -4.78 -18.95 -2.00
N ALA A 238 -4.99 -18.73 -3.29
CA ALA A 238 -6.21 -19.08 -4.01
C ALA A 238 -6.53 -20.59 -3.94
N ASN A 239 -5.51 -21.44 -3.84
CA ASN A 239 -5.67 -22.89 -3.68
C ASN A 239 -6.24 -23.30 -2.32
N LEU A 240 -6.34 -22.39 -1.35
CA LEU A 240 -6.95 -22.65 -0.05
C LEU A 240 -8.48 -22.75 -0.09
N ARG A 241 -9.13 -22.48 -1.23
CA ARG A 241 -10.60 -22.54 -1.34
C ARG A 241 -11.18 -23.85 -0.79
N ALA A 242 -10.73 -24.99 -1.31
CA ALA A 242 -11.26 -26.30 -0.92
C ALA A 242 -11.06 -26.62 0.58
N PRO A 243 -9.85 -26.48 1.18
CA PRO A 243 -9.68 -26.73 2.61
C PRO A 243 -10.43 -25.72 3.50
N VAL A 244 -10.60 -24.47 3.06
CA VAL A 244 -11.39 -23.46 3.78
C VAL A 244 -12.88 -23.82 3.79
N ASP A 245 -13.44 -24.18 2.64
CA ASP A 245 -14.84 -24.61 2.53
C ASP A 245 -15.07 -25.86 3.39
N SER A 246 -14.21 -26.87 3.27
CA SER A 246 -14.28 -28.10 4.06
C SER A 246 -14.17 -27.84 5.56
N PHE A 247 -13.32 -26.91 6.00
CA PHE A 247 -13.25 -26.50 7.40
C PHE A 247 -14.58 -25.94 7.88
N PHE A 248 -15.17 -25.00 7.14
CA PHE A 248 -16.41 -24.35 7.57
C PHE A 248 -17.65 -25.25 7.51
N ASP A 249 -17.64 -26.27 6.67
CA ASP A 249 -18.72 -27.25 6.56
C ASP A 249 -18.65 -28.32 7.67
N ASN A 250 -17.45 -28.68 8.12
CA ASN A 250 -17.25 -29.83 9.01
C ASN A 250 -16.76 -29.44 10.42
N VAL A 251 -16.37 -28.19 10.67
CA VAL A 251 -15.73 -27.76 11.91
C VAL A 251 -16.50 -26.63 12.58
N MET A 252 -17.02 -26.89 13.79
CA MET A 252 -17.62 -25.87 14.64
C MET A 252 -16.55 -25.07 15.38
N VAL A 253 -16.31 -23.82 14.99
CA VAL A 253 -15.24 -23.00 15.57
C VAL A 253 -15.45 -22.75 17.07
N ASN A 254 -16.67 -22.44 17.50
CA ASN A 254 -16.99 -22.21 18.92
C ASN A 254 -17.23 -23.54 19.65
N ALA A 255 -16.21 -24.41 19.66
CA ALA A 255 -16.23 -25.67 20.40
C ALA A 255 -16.36 -25.44 21.91
N GLU A 256 -17.00 -26.40 22.60
CA GLU A 256 -17.12 -26.39 24.06
C GLU A 256 -15.76 -26.56 24.75
N ASP A 257 -14.89 -27.41 24.18
CA ASP A 257 -13.52 -27.56 24.66
C ASP A 257 -12.72 -26.27 24.38
N PRO A 258 -12.25 -25.57 25.43
CA PRO A 258 -11.49 -24.33 25.28
C PRO A 258 -10.19 -24.50 24.48
N ALA A 259 -9.51 -25.64 24.61
CA ALA A 259 -8.25 -25.90 23.91
C ALA A 259 -8.50 -26.07 22.40
N LEU A 260 -9.54 -26.83 22.05
CA LEU A 260 -9.95 -27.04 20.66
C LEU A 260 -10.42 -25.73 20.02
N ARG A 261 -11.24 -24.95 20.74
CA ARG A 261 -11.69 -23.63 20.29
C ARG A 261 -10.51 -22.69 20.04
N GLN A 262 -9.55 -22.61 20.96
CA GLN A 262 -8.35 -21.78 20.78
C GLN A 262 -7.53 -22.22 19.57
N ASN A 263 -7.35 -23.53 19.37
CA ASN A 263 -6.62 -24.03 18.22
C ASN A 263 -7.32 -23.69 16.89
N ARG A 264 -8.64 -23.80 16.84
CA ARG A 264 -9.45 -23.40 15.66
C ARG A 264 -9.33 -21.91 15.38
N LEU A 265 -9.34 -21.05 16.42
CA LEU A 265 -9.07 -19.63 16.27
C LEU A 265 -7.65 -19.37 15.75
N ALA A 266 -6.65 -20.13 16.21
CA ALA A 266 -5.26 -20.02 15.73
C ALA A 266 -5.13 -20.38 14.24
N ILE A 267 -5.85 -21.40 13.77
CA ILE A 267 -5.90 -21.76 12.34
C ILE A 267 -6.47 -20.60 11.52
N LEU A 268 -7.62 -20.06 11.94
CA LEU A 268 -8.28 -18.94 11.26
C LEU A 268 -7.45 -17.65 11.30
N ASN A 269 -6.80 -17.36 12.43
CA ASN A 269 -5.90 -16.22 12.58
C ASN A 269 -4.67 -16.33 11.66
N THR A 270 -4.11 -17.54 11.53
CA THR A 270 -3.00 -17.78 10.59
C THR A 270 -3.47 -17.62 9.14
N LEU A 271 -4.64 -18.16 8.79
CA LEU A 271 -5.25 -17.99 7.47
C LEU A 271 -5.43 -16.50 7.12
N GLN A 272 -6.06 -15.73 8.01
CA GLN A 272 -6.27 -14.29 7.80
C GLN A 272 -4.94 -13.55 7.70
N GLY A 273 -3.99 -13.88 8.58
CA GLY A 273 -2.65 -13.30 8.62
C GLY A 273 -1.93 -13.42 7.28
N LEU A 274 -2.06 -14.56 6.58
CA LEU A 274 -1.47 -14.76 5.25
C LEU A 274 -2.00 -13.78 4.22
N PHE A 275 -3.33 -13.59 4.15
CA PHE A 275 -3.91 -12.62 3.24
C PHE A 275 -3.55 -11.18 3.62
N LEU A 276 -3.58 -10.85 4.92
CA LEU A 276 -3.22 -9.53 5.43
C LEU A 276 -1.76 -9.15 5.19
N GLN A 277 -0.86 -10.09 4.87
CA GLN A 277 0.47 -9.75 4.37
C GLN A 277 0.45 -9.04 3.02
N VAL A 278 -0.64 -9.17 2.25
CA VAL A 278 -0.87 -8.52 0.94
C VAL A 278 -1.96 -7.46 1.02
N ALA A 279 -3.17 -7.83 1.44
CA ALA A 279 -4.34 -6.95 1.49
C ALA A 279 -5.42 -7.50 2.43
N ASP A 280 -6.32 -6.64 2.91
CA ASP A 280 -7.53 -7.10 3.59
C ASP A 280 -8.59 -7.53 2.57
N ILE A 281 -8.49 -8.79 2.11
CA ILE A 281 -9.42 -9.32 1.11
C ILE A 281 -10.86 -9.48 1.64
N SER A 282 -11.10 -9.32 2.94
CA SER A 282 -12.46 -9.35 3.50
C SER A 282 -13.32 -8.15 3.07
N VAL A 283 -12.67 -7.13 2.51
CA VAL A 283 -13.29 -5.90 1.99
C VAL A 283 -13.79 -6.06 0.55
N LEU A 284 -13.35 -7.09 -0.18
CA LEU A 284 -13.78 -7.34 -1.57
C LEU A 284 -15.27 -7.72 -1.61
N GLN A 285 -16.04 -7.09 -2.51
CA GLN A 285 -17.51 -7.24 -2.64
C GLN A 285 -17.96 -7.56 -4.06
#